data_AF-A0A532DM03-F1
#
_entry.id   AF-A0A532DM03-F1
#
_cell.length_a   1.000
_cell.length_b   1.000
_cell.length_c   1.000
_cell.angle_alpha   90.00
_cell.angle_beta   90.00
_cell.angle_gamma   90.00
#
_symmetry.space_group_name_H-M   'P 1'
#
loop_
_entity.id
_entity.type
_entity.pdbx_description
1 polymer ?
#
loop_
_entity_poly.entity_id
_entity_poly.type
_entity_poly.pdbx_seq_one_letter_code
_entity_poly.pdbx_strand_id
1 'polypeptide(L)' 'MAELTWTVEAERWLRDIHDFIAQDTPAAAPRTVETLYQKAEILREFPESGCRYWQRPDRHKFGSSREKK' A
#
# COMPACT_ATOMS: atom_id res chain seq x y z
N MET A 1 5.32 20.20 -8.58
CA MET A 1 4.83 19.04 -9.34
C MET A 1 5.92 18.00 -9.38
N ALA A 2 5.62 16.78 -8.95
CA ALA A 2 6.53 15.65 -8.99
C ALA A 2 6.18 14.72 -10.16
N GLU A 3 7.18 14.00 -10.68
CA GLU A 3 6.96 12.95 -11.66
C GLU A 3 6.56 11.65 -10.93
N LEU A 4 5.46 11.04 -11.36
CA LEU A 4 5.01 9.74 -10.86
C LEU A 4 5.40 8.67 -11.87
N THR A 5 6.31 7.78 -11.48
CA THR A 5 6.74 6.66 -12.29
C THR A 5 6.32 5.35 -11.62
N TRP A 6 5.53 4.56 -12.32
CA TRP A 6 5.18 3.21 -11.87
C TRP A 6 6.34 2.26 -12.19
N THR A 7 6.71 1.41 -11.22
CA THR A 7 7.67 0.34 -11.47
C THR A 7 6.98 -0.83 -12.17
N VAL A 8 7.74 -1.62 -12.92
CA VAL A 8 7.25 -2.85 -13.57
C VAL A 8 6.62 -3.79 -12.55
N GLU A 9 7.16 -3.82 -11.33
CA GLU A 9 6.59 -4.58 -10.22
C GLU A 9 5.20 -4.05 -9.90
N ALA A 10 5.05 -2.74 -9.64
CA ALA A 10 3.77 -2.15 -9.29
C ALA A 10 2.70 -2.35 -10.37
N GLU A 11 3.06 -2.30 -11.65
CA GLU A 11 2.16 -2.65 -12.76
C GLU A 11 1.69 -4.12 -12.69
N ARG A 12 2.61 -5.05 -12.36
CA ARG A 12 2.25 -6.45 -12.16
C ARG A 12 1.28 -6.61 -10.99
N TRP A 13 1.53 -5.94 -9.88
CA TRP A 13 0.63 -5.97 -8.72
C TRP A 13 -0.77 -5.43 -9.05
N LEU A 14 -0.89 -4.36 -9.86
CA LEU A 14 -2.18 -3.85 -10.30
C LEU A 14 -2.96 -4.88 -11.13
N ARG A 15 -2.27 -5.61 -12.01
CA ARG A 15 -2.89 -6.69 -12.79
C ARG A 15 -3.33 -7.84 -11.90
N ASP A 16 -2.50 -8.23 -10.94
CA ASP A 16 -2.83 -9.32 -10.02
C ASP A 16 -4.04 -8.95 -9.13
N ILE A 17 -4.15 -7.68 -8.68
CA ILE A 17 -5.33 -7.17 -7.96
C ILE A 17 -6.57 -7.22 -8.83
N HIS A 18 -6.46 -6.78 -10.09
CA HIS A 18 -7.57 -6.84 -11.05
C HIS A 18 -8.05 -8.27 -11.22
N ASP A 19 -7.14 -9.20 -11.52
CA ASP A 19 -7.47 -10.60 -11.80
C ASP A 19 -7.99 -11.32 -10.55
N PHE A 20 -7.53 -10.93 -9.36
CA PHE A 20 -8.07 -11.41 -8.10
C PHE A 20 -9.53 -10.97 -7.88
N ILE A 21 -9.82 -9.68 -8.07
CA ILE A 21 -11.18 -9.14 -7.89
C ILE A 21 -12.11 -9.67 -8.98
N ALA A 22 -11.61 -9.83 -10.21
CA ALA A 22 -12.40 -10.28 -11.35
C ALA A 22 -12.92 -11.71 -11.21
N GLN A 23 -12.27 -12.55 -10.39
CA GLN A 23 -12.74 -13.90 -10.08
C GLN A 23 -14.07 -13.90 -9.31
N ASP A 24 -14.33 -12.87 -8.51
CA ASP A 24 -15.53 -12.76 -7.69
C ASP A 24 -16.52 -11.73 -8.27
N THR A 25 -16.06 -10.51 -8.53
CA THR A 25 -16.87 -9.40 -9.03
C THR A 25 -16.15 -8.66 -10.18
N PRO A 26 -16.30 -9.10 -11.44
CA PRO A 26 -15.61 -8.50 -12.59
C PRO A 26 -15.97 -7.03 -12.84
N ALA A 27 -17.16 -6.59 -12.42
CA ALA A 27 -17.56 -5.19 -12.53
C ALA A 27 -16.83 -4.25 -11.54
N ALA A 28 -16.29 -4.79 -10.45
CA ALA A 28 -15.58 -4.03 -9.43
C ALA A 28 -14.07 -3.94 -9.72
N ALA A 29 -13.51 -4.91 -10.44
CA ALA A 29 -12.08 -4.96 -10.77
C ALA A 29 -11.55 -3.67 -11.44
N PRO A 30 -12.15 -3.14 -12.53
CA PRO A 30 -11.67 -1.91 -13.15
C PRO A 30 -11.83 -0.69 -12.25
N ARG A 31 -12.92 -0.63 -11.44
CA ARG A 31 -13.14 0.48 -10.51
C ARG A 31 -12.08 0.56 -9.42
N THR A 32 -11.64 -0.58 -8.90
CA THR A 32 -10.59 -0.62 -7.89
C THR A 32 -9.26 -0.12 -8.45
N VAL A 33 -8.88 -0.60 -9.65
CA VAL A 33 -7.65 -0.16 -10.33
C VAL A 33 -7.70 1.34 -10.63
N GLU A 34 -8.82 1.84 -11.15
CA GLU A 34 -9.00 3.27 -11.43
C GLU A 34 -8.86 4.12 -10.16
N THR A 35 -9.44 3.65 -9.05
CA THR A 35 -9.34 4.34 -7.75
C THR A 35 -7.88 4.39 -7.26
N LEU A 36 -7.10 3.32 -7.45
CA LEU A 36 -5.66 3.29 -7.14
C LEU A 36 -4.88 4.31 -7.96
N TYR A 37 -5.13 4.39 -9.27
CA TYR A 37 -4.51 5.39 -10.14
C TYR A 37 -4.85 6.82 -9.71
N GLN A 38 -6.12 7.11 -9.43
CA GLN A 38 -6.56 8.43 -8.96
C GLN A 38 -5.88 8.83 -7.65
N LYS A 39 -5.74 7.89 -6.71
CA LYS A 39 -5.04 8.15 -5.44
C LYS A 39 -3.55 8.40 -5.66
N ALA A 40 -2.91 7.69 -6.59
CA ALA A 40 -1.51 7.91 -6.93
C ALA A 40 -1.28 9.25 -7.64
N GLU A 41 -2.20 9.71 -8.48
CA GLU A 41 -2.10 11.01 -9.16
C GLU A 41 -2.07 12.19 -8.19
N ILE A 42 -2.75 12.09 -7.04
CA ILE A 42 -2.67 13.12 -5.97
C ILE A 42 -1.22 13.34 -5.51
N LEU A 43 -0.37 12.32 -5.57
CA LEU A 43 1.05 12.45 -5.18
C LEU A 43 1.85 13.34 -6.15
N ARG A 44 1.38 13.55 -7.39
CA ARG A 44 2.03 14.47 -8.34
C ARG A 44 1.90 15.93 -7.89
N GLU A 45 0.76 16.25 -7.29
CA GLU A 45 0.43 17.57 -6.77
C GLU A 45 0.94 17.72 -5.32
N PHE A 46 0.78 16.69 -4.49
CA PHE A 46 1.16 16.65 -3.09
C PHE A 46 2.12 15.48 -2.79
N PRO A 47 3.41 15.55 -3.18
CA PRO A 47 4.37 14.46 -3.02
C PRO A 47 4.62 14.06 -1.56
N GLU A 48 4.42 14.96 -0.61
CA GLU A 48 4.60 14.72 0.83
C GLU A 48 3.31 14.31 1.56
N SER A 49 2.19 14.13 0.83
CA SER A 49 0.92 13.69 1.43
C SER A 49 0.93 12.23 1.89
N GLY A 50 1.94 11.46 1.51
CA GLY A 50 2.15 10.09 1.98
C GLY A 50 2.51 10.03 3.47
N CYS A 51 2.18 8.90 4.10
CA CYS A 51 2.65 8.61 5.45
C CYS A 51 4.02 7.93 5.40
N ARG A 52 5.00 8.47 6.12
CA ARG A 52 6.25 7.73 6.38
C ARG A 52 5.90 6.48 7.17
N TYR A 53 6.30 5.32 6.66
CA TYR A 53 6.15 4.08 7.38
C TYR A 53 7.13 4.07 8.55
N TRP A 54 6.68 4.49 9.73
CA TRP A 54 7.44 4.32 10.96
C TRP A 54 7.46 2.83 11.27
N GLN A 55 8.66 2.23 11.23
CA GLN A 55 8.85 0.88 11.74
C GLN A 55 8.40 0.89 13.20
N ARG A 56 7.22 0.32 13.44
CA ARG A 56 6.74 0.14 14.80
C ARG A 56 7.74 -0.79 15.48
N PRO A 57 8.44 -0.37 16.55
CA PRO A 57 9.35 -1.26 17.23
C PRO A 57 8.56 -2.50 17.63
N ASP A 58 9.10 -3.65 17.27
CA ASP A 58 8.49 -4.95 17.47
C ASP A 58 7.96 -5.04 18.91
N ARG A 59 6.65 -5.20 19.08
CA ARG A 59 6.02 -5.26 20.41
C ARG A 59 6.39 -6.55 21.14
N HIS A 60 7.25 -7.40 20.56
CA HIS A 60 7.83 -8.56 21.21
C HIS A 60 9.06 -8.21 22.07
N LYS A 61 8.92 -7.22 22.97
CA LYS A 61 9.64 -7.23 24.25
C LYS A 61 8.68 -7.80 25.28
N PHE A 62 8.48 -9.11 25.18
CA PHE A 62 7.82 -9.91 26.20
C PHE A 62 8.51 -9.66 27.55
N GLY A 63 7.72 -9.49 28.60
CA GLY A 63 8.23 -9.28 29.95
C GLY A 63 9.21 -10.37 30.36
N SER A 64 10.42 -9.97 30.70
CA SER A 64 11.33 -10.77 31.51
C SER A 64 11.94 -9.87 32.58
N SER A 65 11.14 -9.61 33.60
CA SER A 65 11.61 -9.22 34.93
C SER A 65 10.61 -9.74 35.95
N ARG A 66 10.53 -11.06 36.03
CA ARG A 66 10.49 -11.73 37.33
C ARG A 66 11.90 -12.27 37.56
N GLU A 67 12.37 -12.15 38.80
CA GLU A 67 13.73 -12.44 39.31
C GLU A 67 14.70 -11.25 39.32
N LYS A 68 15.24 -10.76 40.44
CA LYS A 68 15.15 -11.15 41.86
C LYS A 68 15.41 -9.92 42.73
N LYS A 69 14.70 -9.78 43.86
CA LYS A 69 15.31 -9.68 45.20
C LYS A 69 14.24 -9.77 46.28
#